data_AF-A0A352RIL2-F1
#
_entry.id   AF-A0A352RIL2-F1
#
_cell.length_a   1.000
_cell.length_b   1.000
_cell.length_c   1.000
_cell.angle_alpha   90.00
_cell.angle_beta   90.00
_cell.angle_gamma   90.00
#
_symmetry.space_group_name_H-M   'P 1'
#
loop_
_entity.id
_entity.type
_entity.pdbx_description
1 polymer ?
#
loop_
_entity_poly.entity_id
_entity_poly.type
_entity_poly.pdbx_seq_one_letter_code
_entity_poly.pdbx_strand_id
1 'polypeptide(L)'
;MLFARVYFPFALGYAISYFYRNTNAIIESDLVDELGLGPADLGLLTGAYFFSFAIFQLPLGILLDRYGPRRTEAVLLLFAALGAWIFSKADSLSGLILGRLLIGLGVSACLMAAFKAYVIWFSSGRLPMINGLQMVAGGLGALVATIPLQNVLSITDWRGVFTGLAIITVFASLFLWFILPEHQSSADKHPAIKTQLKEMGQIFRSPVFWSIVPLTALSNGSFLAIHGLWIKPWLRDVVSLSEGDSTQLLFAMTLAIIAGYFSLGIFSERLSQLFDIRPITVGVFG
;
A
#
# COMPACT_ATOMS: atom_id res chain seq x y z
N MET A 1 -1.91 -20.65 -15.79
CA MET A 1 -3.00 -20.65 -14.78
C MET A 1 -2.51 -20.25 -13.38
N LEU A 2 -1.39 -20.79 -12.88
CA LEU A 2 -0.86 -20.44 -11.55
C LEU A 2 -0.54 -18.93 -11.39
N PHE A 3 0.11 -18.33 -12.40
CA PHE A 3 0.45 -16.91 -12.39
C PHE A 3 -0.75 -16.02 -12.07
N ALA A 4 -1.84 -16.17 -12.83
CA ALA A 4 -3.06 -15.39 -12.66
C ALA A 4 -3.69 -15.60 -11.27
N ARG A 5 -3.71 -16.84 -10.76
CA ARG A 5 -4.28 -17.17 -9.44
C ARG A 5 -3.50 -16.58 -8.28
N VAL A 6 -2.20 -16.36 -8.43
CA VAL A 6 -1.36 -15.75 -7.41
C VAL A 6 -1.32 -14.24 -7.59
N TYR A 7 -1.02 -13.75 -8.78
CA TYR A 7 -0.80 -12.32 -9.03
C TYR A 7 -2.07 -11.47 -8.88
N PHE A 8 -3.20 -11.83 -9.51
CA PHE A 8 -4.36 -10.94 -9.56
C PHE A 8 -4.99 -10.62 -8.19
N PRO A 9 -5.14 -11.57 -7.26
CA PRO A 9 -5.66 -11.24 -5.93
C PRO A 9 -4.78 -10.24 -5.17
N PHE A 10 -3.46 -10.42 -5.19
CA PHE A 10 -2.51 -9.51 -4.56
C PHE A 10 -2.43 -8.15 -5.27
N ALA A 11 -2.50 -8.15 -6.61
CA ALA A 11 -2.54 -6.93 -7.41
C ALA A 11 -3.78 -6.10 -7.07
N LEU A 12 -4.95 -6.75 -6.94
CA LEU A 12 -6.20 -6.10 -6.55
C LEU A 12 -6.12 -5.51 -5.13
N GLY A 13 -5.63 -6.28 -4.15
CA GLY A 13 -5.45 -5.79 -2.77
C GLY A 13 -4.53 -4.57 -2.70
N TYR A 14 -3.46 -4.55 -3.50
CA TYR A 14 -2.52 -3.43 -3.54
C TYR A 14 -3.05 -2.22 -4.31
N ALA A 15 -3.81 -2.42 -5.39
CA ALA A 15 -4.54 -1.34 -6.06
C ALA A 15 -5.53 -0.67 -5.11
N ILE A 16 -6.29 -1.45 -4.32
CA ILE A 16 -7.20 -0.95 -3.29
C ILE A 16 -6.43 -0.16 -2.21
N SER A 17 -5.27 -0.65 -1.76
CA SER A 17 -4.41 0.04 -0.80
C SER A 17 -4.00 1.45 -1.28
N TYR A 18 -3.58 1.57 -2.55
CA TYR A 18 -3.25 2.86 -3.14
C TYR A 18 -4.48 3.74 -3.38
N PHE A 19 -5.63 3.14 -3.70
CA PHE A 19 -6.87 3.89 -3.81
C PHE A 19 -7.23 4.57 -2.49
N TYR A 20 -7.24 3.83 -1.36
CA TYR A 20 -7.50 4.40 -0.03
C TYR A 20 -6.52 5.51 0.35
N ARG A 21 -5.25 5.34 -0.03
CA ARG A 21 -4.19 6.32 0.24
C ARG A 21 -4.45 7.63 -0.49
N ASN A 22 -4.78 7.56 -1.78
CA ASN A 22 -4.91 8.74 -2.64
C ASN A 22 -6.28 9.43 -2.55
N THR A 23 -7.32 8.70 -2.15
CA THR A 23 -8.70 9.24 -2.02
C THR A 23 -8.77 10.44 -1.08
N ASN A 24 -7.92 10.51 -0.03
CA ASN A 24 -7.99 11.59 0.97
C ASN A 24 -7.87 12.98 0.35
N ALA A 25 -6.95 13.17 -0.59
CA ALA A 25 -6.70 14.46 -1.24
C ALA A 25 -7.81 14.88 -2.21
N ILE A 26 -8.70 13.95 -2.57
CA ILE A 26 -9.84 14.22 -3.46
C ILE A 26 -11.07 14.62 -2.65
N ILE A 27 -11.35 13.94 -1.54
CA ILE A 27 -12.52 14.21 -0.69
C ILE A 27 -12.28 15.28 0.39
N GLU A 28 -11.10 15.93 0.37
CA GLU A 28 -10.69 16.90 1.38
C GLU A 28 -11.70 18.04 1.53
N SER A 29 -12.10 18.65 0.41
CA SER A 29 -13.08 19.75 0.40
C SER A 29 -14.43 19.31 0.96
N ASP A 30 -14.89 18.11 0.60
CA ASP A 30 -16.17 17.58 1.09
C ASP A 30 -16.17 17.42 2.61
N LEU A 31 -15.06 16.94 3.18
CA LEU A 31 -14.90 16.78 4.63
C LEU A 31 -14.84 18.12 5.36
N VAL A 32 -14.25 19.14 4.76
CA VAL A 32 -14.22 20.51 5.31
C VAL A 32 -15.62 21.11 5.30
N ASP A 33 -16.31 21.04 4.17
CA ASP A 33 -17.62 21.67 3.97
C ASP A 33 -18.70 21.02 4.84
N GLU A 34 -18.66 19.70 4.99
CA GLU A 34 -19.71 18.96 5.69
C GLU A 34 -19.46 18.80 7.20
N LEU A 35 -18.21 18.58 7.61
CA LEU A 35 -17.86 18.29 9.01
C LEU A 35 -17.08 19.42 9.68
N GLY A 36 -16.81 20.51 8.97
CA GLY A 36 -16.11 21.69 9.50
C GLY A 36 -14.66 21.40 9.90
N LEU A 37 -14.02 20.39 9.27
CA LEU A 37 -12.67 19.99 9.62
C LEU A 37 -11.64 21.06 9.25
N GLY A 38 -10.67 21.30 10.14
CA GLY A 38 -9.55 22.18 9.86
C GLY A 38 -8.37 21.47 9.15
N PRO A 39 -7.38 22.21 8.66
CA PRO A 39 -6.16 21.63 8.07
C PRO A 39 -5.41 20.68 9.02
N ALA A 40 -5.43 20.96 10.33
CA ALA A 40 -4.82 20.10 11.34
C ALA A 40 -5.51 18.73 11.44
N ASP A 41 -6.84 18.72 11.31
CA ASP A 41 -7.65 17.49 11.37
C ASP A 41 -7.41 16.62 10.14
N LEU A 42 -7.33 17.22 8.96
CA LEU A 42 -6.99 16.54 7.71
C LEU A 42 -5.58 15.93 7.73
N GLY A 43 -4.62 16.68 8.30
CA GLY A 43 -3.28 16.17 8.59
C GLY A 43 -3.31 14.99 9.56
N LEU A 44 -4.14 15.06 10.61
CA LEU A 44 -4.30 13.99 11.58
C LEU A 44 -4.94 12.73 10.97
N LEU A 45 -5.92 12.86 10.07
CA LEU A 45 -6.52 11.74 9.34
C LEU A 45 -5.50 11.01 8.47
N THR A 46 -4.68 11.77 7.74
CA THR A 46 -3.59 11.21 6.92
C THR A 46 -2.55 10.55 7.82
N GLY A 47 -2.17 11.22 8.91
CA GLY A 47 -1.22 10.72 9.90
C GLY A 47 -1.68 9.42 10.56
N ALA A 48 -2.94 9.33 10.98
CA ALA A 48 -3.52 8.15 11.62
C ALA A 48 -3.43 6.92 10.71
N TYR A 49 -3.75 7.07 9.43
CA TYR A 49 -3.60 6.00 8.44
C TYR A 49 -2.16 5.47 8.38
N PHE A 50 -1.18 6.37 8.20
CA PHE A 50 0.23 5.97 8.09
C PHE A 50 0.80 5.46 9.42
N PHE A 51 0.35 6.00 10.54
CA PHE A 51 0.78 5.58 11.88
C PHE A 51 0.36 4.13 12.17
N SER A 52 -0.91 3.81 11.95
CA SER A 52 -1.41 2.44 12.10
C SER A 52 -0.72 1.48 11.14
N PHE A 53 -0.58 1.90 9.88
CA PHE A 53 0.15 1.14 8.86
C PHE A 53 1.58 0.82 9.31
N ALA A 54 2.31 1.82 9.84
CA ALA A 54 3.71 1.70 10.23
C ALA A 54 3.91 0.84 11.47
N ILE A 55 3.12 1.06 12.53
CA ILE A 55 3.22 0.26 13.77
C ILE A 55 2.92 -1.21 13.48
N PHE A 56 1.97 -1.48 12.58
CA PHE A 56 1.59 -2.84 12.26
C PHE A 56 2.60 -3.58 11.37
N GLN A 57 3.55 -2.89 10.72
CA GLN A 57 4.57 -3.56 9.89
C GLN A 57 5.41 -4.58 10.67
N LEU A 58 5.72 -4.29 11.95
CA LEU A 58 6.51 -5.19 12.79
C LEU A 58 5.73 -6.49 13.14
N PRO A 59 4.51 -6.43 13.70
CA PRO A 59 3.66 -7.61 13.86
C PRO A 59 3.35 -8.34 12.55
N LEU A 60 3.15 -7.60 11.47
CA LEU A 60 2.78 -8.15 10.17
C LEU A 60 3.81 -9.16 9.66
N GLY A 61 5.11 -8.89 9.80
CA GLY A 61 6.16 -9.84 9.41
C GLY A 61 6.00 -11.20 10.10
N ILE A 62 5.73 -11.18 11.41
CA ILE A 62 5.49 -12.39 12.21
C ILE A 62 4.23 -13.13 11.74
N LEU A 63 3.14 -12.40 11.47
CA LEU A 63 1.89 -12.98 10.99
C LEU A 63 2.06 -13.63 9.61
N LEU A 64 2.76 -12.95 8.70
CA LEU A 64 3.08 -13.47 7.37
C LEU A 64 3.94 -14.72 7.46
N ASP A 65 4.91 -14.76 8.38
CA ASP A 65 5.74 -15.92 8.69
C ASP A 65 4.93 -17.10 9.20
N ARG A 66 4.03 -16.87 10.15
CA ARG A 66 3.32 -17.95 10.83
C ARG A 66 2.07 -18.44 10.11
N TYR A 67 1.27 -17.54 9.56
CA TYR A 67 -0.03 -17.86 8.95
C TYR A 67 0.00 -17.81 7.42
N GLY A 68 1.13 -17.41 6.85
CA GLY A 68 1.29 -17.25 5.41
C GLY A 68 0.62 -15.98 4.87
N PRO A 69 0.90 -15.64 3.60
CA PRO A 69 0.39 -14.43 2.97
C PRO A 69 -1.12 -14.49 2.70
N ARG A 70 -1.67 -15.68 2.35
CA ARG A 70 -3.10 -15.86 2.04
C ARG A 70 -3.99 -15.44 3.20
N ARG A 71 -3.81 -16.05 4.36
CA ARG A 71 -4.69 -15.85 5.52
C ARG A 71 -4.50 -14.46 6.10
N THR A 72 -3.25 -14.03 6.22
CA THR A 72 -2.90 -12.74 6.81
C THR A 72 -3.49 -11.58 6.01
N GLU A 73 -3.29 -11.53 4.69
CA GLU A 73 -3.84 -10.43 3.89
C GLU A 73 -5.36 -10.45 3.81
N ALA A 74 -5.98 -11.62 3.59
CA ALA A 74 -7.44 -11.71 3.54
C ALA A 74 -8.10 -11.20 4.83
N VAL A 75 -7.59 -11.60 6.01
CA VAL A 75 -8.13 -11.13 7.29
C VAL A 75 -7.91 -9.63 7.45
N LEU A 76 -6.73 -9.12 7.12
CA LEU A 76 -6.43 -7.69 7.24
C LEU A 76 -7.28 -6.84 6.28
N LEU A 77 -7.58 -7.33 5.06
CA LEU A 77 -8.52 -6.67 4.16
C LEU A 77 -9.92 -6.54 4.77
N LEU A 78 -10.36 -7.48 5.62
CA LEU A 78 -11.64 -7.32 6.34
C LEU A 78 -11.58 -6.18 7.38
N PHE A 79 -10.45 -5.98 8.04
CA PHE A 79 -10.26 -4.80 8.90
C PHE A 79 -10.28 -3.51 8.08
N ALA A 80 -9.69 -3.51 6.88
CA ALA A 80 -9.77 -2.35 5.99
C ALA A 80 -11.20 -2.07 5.53
N ALA A 81 -11.96 -3.11 5.18
CA ALA A 81 -13.37 -2.98 4.81
C ALA A 81 -14.21 -2.44 5.97
N LEU A 82 -14.00 -2.93 7.20
CA LEU A 82 -14.65 -2.42 8.39
C LEU A 82 -14.29 -0.96 8.65
N GLY A 83 -13.01 -0.60 8.51
CA GLY A 83 -12.55 0.77 8.63
C GLY A 83 -13.19 1.71 7.61
N ALA A 84 -13.31 1.27 6.36
CA ALA A 84 -13.99 2.01 5.30
C ALA A 84 -15.48 2.18 5.56
N TRP A 85 -16.14 1.13 6.07
CA TRP A 85 -17.54 1.22 6.49
C TRP A 85 -17.72 2.22 7.63
N ILE A 86 -16.88 2.15 8.67
CA ILE A 86 -16.92 3.12 9.79
C ILE A 86 -16.68 4.53 9.28
N PHE A 87 -15.68 4.73 8.40
CA PHE A 87 -15.38 6.02 7.81
C PHE A 87 -16.60 6.57 7.07
N SER A 88 -17.28 5.75 6.26
CA SER A 88 -18.49 6.14 5.52
C SER A 88 -19.69 6.55 6.37
N LYS A 89 -19.71 6.19 7.66
CA LYS A 89 -20.81 6.49 8.60
C LYS A 89 -20.39 7.46 9.69
N ALA A 90 -19.17 8.00 9.62
CA ALA A 90 -18.66 8.89 10.63
C ALA A 90 -19.18 10.31 10.44
N ASP A 91 -19.80 10.84 11.49
CA ASP A 91 -20.22 12.24 11.58
C ASP A 91 -19.32 13.04 12.54
N SER A 92 -18.15 12.49 12.88
CA SER A 92 -17.18 13.10 13.80
C SER A 92 -15.75 12.74 13.43
N LEU A 93 -14.82 13.63 13.81
CA LEU A 93 -13.39 13.43 13.58
C LEU A 93 -12.88 12.12 14.20
N SER A 94 -13.34 11.76 15.39
CA SER A 94 -12.92 10.51 16.06
C SER A 94 -13.36 9.27 15.29
N GLY A 95 -14.56 9.27 14.70
CA GLY A 95 -15.03 8.20 13.82
C GLY A 95 -14.19 8.07 12.55
N LEU A 96 -13.85 9.21 11.93
CA LEU A 96 -12.97 9.24 10.75
C LEU A 96 -11.55 8.74 11.08
N ILE A 97 -11.00 9.14 12.22
CA ILE A 97 -9.69 8.67 12.70
C ILE A 97 -9.73 7.16 12.92
N LEU A 98 -10.76 6.63 13.59
CA LEU A 98 -10.90 5.19 13.81
C LEU A 98 -10.98 4.43 12.49
N GLY A 99 -11.77 4.93 11.53
CA GLY A 99 -11.82 4.40 10.17
C GLY A 99 -10.44 4.37 9.52
N ARG A 100 -9.70 5.48 9.57
CA ARG A 100 -8.34 5.59 9.03
C ARG A 100 -7.33 4.64 9.68
N LEU A 101 -7.38 4.48 11.00
CA LEU A 101 -6.54 3.53 11.73
C LEU A 101 -6.79 2.09 11.28
N LEU A 102 -8.06 1.70 11.12
CA LEU A 102 -8.45 0.37 10.68
C LEU A 102 -8.10 0.11 9.21
N ILE A 103 -8.32 1.09 8.34
CA ILE A 103 -7.90 1.00 6.93
C ILE A 103 -6.37 0.85 6.85
N GLY A 104 -5.62 1.70 7.54
CA GLY A 104 -4.15 1.66 7.56
C GLY A 104 -3.61 0.32 8.06
N LEU A 105 -4.19 -0.22 9.13
CA LEU A 105 -3.88 -1.57 9.62
C LEU A 105 -4.19 -2.63 8.57
N GLY A 106 -5.39 -2.58 7.98
CA GLY A 106 -5.86 -3.62 7.08
C GLY A 106 -5.11 -3.69 5.75
N VAL A 107 -4.73 -2.54 5.18
CA VAL A 107 -3.99 -2.50 3.90
C VAL A 107 -2.47 -2.56 4.07
N SER A 108 -1.98 -2.71 5.30
CA SER A 108 -0.54 -2.83 5.61
C SER A 108 0.12 -4.04 4.95
N ALA A 109 -0.65 -5.12 4.76
CA ALA A 109 -0.18 -6.39 4.22
C ALA A 109 -0.05 -6.42 2.69
N CYS A 110 -0.82 -5.60 1.96
CA CYS A 110 -1.04 -5.76 0.51
C CYS A 110 0.24 -5.81 -0.34
N LEU A 111 1.33 -5.22 0.14
CA LEU A 111 2.63 -5.31 -0.53
C LEU A 111 3.48 -6.48 -0.04
N MET A 112 3.68 -6.57 1.28
CA MET A 112 4.61 -7.54 1.87
C MET A 112 4.10 -8.97 1.75
N ALA A 113 2.78 -9.17 1.85
CA ALA A 113 2.16 -10.47 1.60
C ALA A 113 2.28 -10.89 0.13
N ALA A 114 2.14 -9.97 -0.82
CA ALA A 114 2.36 -10.22 -2.24
C ALA A 114 3.81 -10.66 -2.51
N PHE A 115 4.79 -9.88 -2.03
CA PHE A 115 6.21 -10.22 -2.18
C PHE A 115 6.54 -11.59 -1.57
N LYS A 116 6.01 -11.87 -0.38
CA LYS A 116 6.18 -13.17 0.26
C LYS A 116 5.56 -14.30 -0.57
N ALA A 117 4.34 -14.11 -1.08
CA ALA A 117 3.70 -15.10 -1.93
C ALA A 117 4.47 -15.33 -3.23
N TYR A 118 5.07 -14.28 -3.81
CA TYR A 118 5.84 -14.40 -5.02
C TYR A 118 7.11 -15.23 -4.83
N VAL A 119 7.79 -15.06 -3.70
CA VAL A 119 8.94 -15.91 -3.33
C VAL A 119 8.54 -17.38 -3.16
N ILE A 120 7.32 -17.66 -2.67
CA ILE A 120 6.82 -19.02 -2.47
C ILE A 120 6.44 -19.69 -3.80
N TRP A 121 5.80 -18.96 -4.70
CA TRP A 121 5.14 -19.55 -5.88
C TRP A 121 5.88 -19.32 -7.21
N PHE A 122 6.85 -18.41 -7.26
CA PHE A 122 7.60 -18.08 -8.47
C PHE A 122 9.11 -18.27 -8.30
N SER A 123 9.80 -18.50 -9.41
CA SER A 123 11.27 -18.61 -9.42
C SER A 123 11.94 -17.24 -9.21
N SER A 124 13.11 -17.25 -8.56
CA SER A 124 13.88 -16.05 -8.23
C SER A 124 14.14 -15.13 -9.42
N GLY A 125 14.41 -15.68 -10.60
CA GLY A 125 14.64 -14.91 -11.83
C GLY A 125 13.43 -14.11 -12.32
N ARG A 126 12.19 -14.48 -11.93
CA ARG A 126 10.96 -13.76 -12.31
C ARG A 126 10.50 -12.75 -11.26
N LEU A 127 11.07 -12.76 -10.06
CA LEU A 127 10.64 -11.89 -8.96
C LEU A 127 10.74 -10.39 -9.31
N PRO A 128 11.81 -9.88 -9.96
CA PRO A 128 11.90 -8.46 -10.29
C PRO A 128 10.74 -8.01 -11.20
N MET A 129 10.43 -8.79 -12.23
CA MET A 129 9.32 -8.51 -13.15
C MET A 129 7.96 -8.53 -12.44
N ILE A 130 7.70 -9.55 -11.63
CA ILE A 130 6.41 -9.71 -10.93
C ILE A 130 6.24 -8.61 -9.86
N ASN A 131 7.31 -8.26 -9.15
CA ASN A 131 7.31 -7.12 -8.22
C ASN A 131 7.06 -5.80 -8.96
N GLY A 132 7.65 -5.61 -10.15
CA GLY A 132 7.37 -4.45 -11.00
C GLY A 132 5.90 -4.38 -11.40
N LEU A 133 5.31 -5.49 -11.84
CA LEU A 133 3.87 -5.59 -12.13
C LEU A 133 3.01 -5.32 -10.90
N GLN A 134 3.46 -5.69 -9.70
CA GLN A 134 2.79 -5.34 -8.46
C GLN A 134 2.79 -3.83 -8.23
N MET A 135 3.92 -3.16 -8.45
CA MET A 135 4.02 -1.69 -8.36
C MET A 135 3.07 -1.01 -9.35
N VAL A 136 2.95 -1.54 -10.56
CA VAL A 136 2.01 -1.05 -11.58
C VAL A 136 0.56 -1.15 -11.09
N ALA A 137 0.17 -2.26 -10.45
CA ALA A 137 -1.17 -2.40 -9.89
C ALA A 137 -1.47 -1.32 -8.82
N GLY A 138 -0.50 -0.99 -7.96
CA GLY A 138 -0.62 0.12 -7.02
C GLY A 138 -0.76 1.47 -7.72
N GLY A 139 0.06 1.71 -8.75
CA GLY A 139 -0.03 2.91 -9.58
C GLY A 139 -1.39 3.06 -10.28
N LEU A 140 -1.97 1.97 -10.79
CA LEU A 140 -3.33 1.95 -11.34
C LEU A 140 -4.36 2.31 -10.27
N GLY A 141 -4.23 1.77 -9.05
CA GLY A 141 -5.08 2.15 -7.92
C GLY A 141 -5.05 3.65 -7.61
N ALA A 142 -3.85 4.24 -7.58
CA ALA A 142 -3.69 5.69 -7.41
C ALA A 142 -4.29 6.48 -8.58
N LEU A 143 -4.11 6.02 -9.81
CA LEU A 143 -4.65 6.65 -11.01
C LEU A 143 -6.18 6.67 -10.99
N VAL A 144 -6.83 5.56 -10.63
CA VAL A 144 -8.29 5.50 -10.51
C VAL A 144 -8.79 6.42 -9.39
N ALA A 145 -8.01 6.63 -8.33
CA ALA A 145 -8.29 7.59 -7.27
C ALA A 145 -8.04 9.08 -7.65
N THR A 146 -8.04 9.42 -8.94
CA THR A 146 -7.95 10.81 -9.44
C THR A 146 -9.24 11.21 -10.19
N ILE A 147 -9.17 11.46 -11.50
CA ILE A 147 -10.30 11.87 -12.35
C ILE A 147 -11.46 10.87 -12.28
N PRO A 148 -11.25 9.53 -12.33
CA PRO A 148 -12.37 8.60 -12.26
C PRO A 148 -13.14 8.70 -10.94
N LEU A 149 -12.44 8.87 -9.82
CA LEU A 149 -13.06 9.10 -8.51
C LEU A 149 -13.83 10.42 -8.47
N GLN A 150 -13.29 11.52 -9.02
CA GLN A 150 -14.03 12.79 -9.14
C GLN A 150 -15.33 12.64 -9.92
N ASN A 151 -15.31 11.90 -11.03
CA ASN A 151 -16.52 11.63 -11.81
C ASN A 151 -17.55 10.84 -11.00
N VAL A 152 -17.11 9.87 -10.19
CA VAL A 152 -18.00 9.14 -9.28
C VAL A 152 -18.58 10.08 -8.22
N LEU A 153 -17.80 11.01 -7.69
CA LEU A 153 -18.26 12.01 -6.72
C LEU A 153 -19.29 13.01 -7.31
N SER A 154 -19.43 13.09 -8.64
CA SER A 154 -20.53 13.86 -9.25
C SER A 154 -21.89 13.13 -9.19
N ILE A 155 -21.87 11.82 -8.91
CA ILE A 155 -23.05 10.94 -8.86
C ILE A 155 -23.39 10.56 -7.41
N THR A 156 -22.38 10.48 -6.53
CA THR A 156 -22.50 10.13 -5.12
C THR A 156 -21.61 11.02 -4.26
N ASP A 157 -21.77 10.98 -2.94
CA ASP A 157 -20.86 11.63 -1.99
C ASP A 157 -19.67 10.73 -1.58
N TRP A 158 -18.77 11.30 -0.77
CA TRP A 158 -17.64 10.58 -0.19
C TRP A 158 -18.07 9.38 0.67
N ARG A 159 -19.24 9.44 1.33
CA ARG A 159 -19.78 8.29 2.10
C ARG A 159 -20.14 7.13 1.19
N GLY A 160 -20.78 7.39 0.05
CA GLY A 160 -21.10 6.38 -0.95
C GLY A 160 -19.84 5.74 -1.53
N VAL A 161 -18.80 6.54 -1.81
CA VAL A 161 -17.48 6.02 -2.24
C VAL A 161 -16.90 5.06 -1.21
N PHE A 162 -16.82 5.46 0.07
CA PHE A 162 -16.26 4.60 1.12
C PHE A 162 -17.12 3.37 1.40
N THR A 163 -18.44 3.46 1.25
CA THR A 163 -19.34 2.31 1.30
C THR A 163 -19.04 1.31 0.17
N GLY A 164 -18.89 1.82 -1.06
CA GLY A 164 -18.49 1.00 -2.21
C GLY A 164 -17.12 0.35 -2.01
N LEU A 165 -16.15 1.11 -1.48
CA LEU A 165 -14.83 0.58 -1.16
C LEU A 165 -14.87 -0.52 -0.09
N ALA A 166 -15.69 -0.37 0.95
CA ALA A 166 -15.88 -1.42 1.95
C ALA A 166 -16.34 -2.73 1.29
N ILE A 167 -17.35 -2.65 0.40
CA ILE A 167 -17.88 -3.80 -0.34
C ILE A 167 -16.80 -4.42 -1.25
N ILE A 168 -16.13 -3.61 -2.07
CA ILE A 168 -15.05 -4.06 -2.98
C ILE A 168 -13.92 -4.71 -2.19
N THR A 169 -13.60 -4.19 -1.00
CA THR A 169 -12.52 -4.73 -0.16
C THR A 169 -12.91 -6.07 0.46
N VAL A 170 -14.18 -6.26 0.85
CA VAL A 170 -14.69 -7.59 1.25
C VAL A 170 -14.58 -8.57 0.08
N PHE A 171 -15.00 -8.16 -1.13
CA PHE A 171 -14.85 -9.01 -2.31
C PHE A 171 -13.40 -9.35 -2.60
N ALA A 172 -12.47 -8.40 -2.50
CA ALA A 172 -11.04 -8.66 -2.68
C ALA A 172 -10.50 -9.64 -1.61
N SER A 173 -10.93 -9.50 -0.36
CA SER A 173 -10.59 -10.44 0.73
C SER A 173 -11.07 -11.85 0.41
N LEU A 174 -12.34 -12.01 0.03
CA LEU A 174 -12.91 -13.32 -0.33
C LEU A 174 -12.25 -13.89 -1.59
N PHE A 175 -12.01 -13.06 -2.60
CA PHE A 175 -11.33 -13.43 -3.84
C PHE A 175 -9.92 -13.96 -3.56
N LEU A 176 -9.14 -13.25 -2.74
CA LEU A 176 -7.83 -13.70 -2.28
C LEU A 176 -7.95 -14.99 -1.46
N TRP A 177 -8.89 -15.05 -0.52
CA TRP A 177 -9.10 -16.22 0.30
C TRP A 177 -9.45 -17.44 -0.54
N PHE A 178 -10.30 -17.37 -1.56
CA PHE A 178 -10.73 -18.58 -2.29
C PHE A 178 -9.83 -18.98 -3.46
N ILE A 179 -9.15 -18.03 -4.10
CA ILE A 179 -8.41 -18.30 -5.34
C ILE A 179 -6.95 -18.66 -5.09
N LEU A 180 -6.34 -18.04 -4.09
CA LEU A 180 -4.94 -18.30 -3.79
C LEU A 180 -4.83 -19.73 -3.22
N PRO A 181 -4.00 -20.61 -3.80
CA PRO A 181 -3.84 -21.95 -3.26
C PRO A 181 -3.22 -21.89 -1.85
N GLU A 182 -3.66 -22.79 -0.96
CA GLU A 182 -3.02 -22.93 0.35
C GLU A 182 -1.62 -23.48 0.13
N HIS A 183 -0.60 -22.71 0.48
CA HIS A 183 0.73 -23.27 0.66
C HIS A 183 0.82 -23.78 2.08
N GLN A 184 0.96 -25.10 2.27
CA GLN A 184 1.26 -25.67 3.57
C GLN A 184 2.69 -25.26 3.95
N SER A 185 2.82 -24.10 4.61
CA SER A 185 4.01 -23.83 5.41
C SER A 185 4.16 -24.98 6.38
N SER A 186 5.32 -25.63 6.41
CA SER A 186 5.59 -26.74 7.32
C SER A 186 5.31 -26.29 8.74
N ALA A 187 4.17 -26.72 9.29
CA ALA A 187 3.63 -26.24 10.57
C ALA A 187 4.58 -26.45 11.76
N ASP A 188 5.62 -27.27 11.58
CA ASP A 188 6.54 -27.72 12.61
C ASP A 188 7.83 -26.88 12.78
N LYS A 189 8.04 -25.78 12.04
CA LYS A 189 9.33 -25.03 12.08
C LYS A 189 9.23 -23.51 12.22
N HIS A 190 8.18 -22.97 12.83
CA HIS A 190 8.20 -21.55 13.17
C HIS A 190 9.00 -21.33 14.46
N PRO A 191 10.08 -20.51 14.44
CA PRO A 191 10.79 -20.13 15.65
C PRO A 191 9.81 -19.52 16.65
N ALA A 192 10.05 -19.70 17.95
CA ALA A 192 9.24 -19.05 18.97
C ALA A 192 9.19 -17.53 18.72
N ILE A 193 8.06 -16.87 18.99
CA ILE A 193 7.90 -15.40 18.83
C ILE A 193 9.06 -14.64 19.51
N LYS A 194 9.54 -15.17 20.64
CA LYS A 194 10.69 -14.62 21.37
C LYS A 194 11.98 -14.63 20.54
N THR A 195 12.20 -15.66 19.72
CA THR A 195 13.34 -15.76 18.81
C THR A 195 13.22 -14.76 17.67
N GLN A 196 12.04 -14.65 17.04
CA GLN A 196 11.81 -13.65 15.98
C GLN A 196 11.98 -12.21 16.50
N LEU A 197 11.45 -11.89 17.69
CA LEU A 197 11.65 -10.59 18.32
C LEU A 197 13.13 -10.32 18.64
N LYS A 198 13.88 -11.36 19.03
CA LYS A 198 15.32 -11.26 19.27
C LYS A 198 16.10 -11.00 17.99
N GLU A 199 15.78 -11.68 16.90
CA GLU A 199 16.35 -11.46 15.56
C GLU A 199 16.05 -10.04 15.06
N MET A 200 14.80 -9.57 15.19
CA MET A 200 14.44 -8.19 14.90
C MET A 200 15.29 -7.20 15.73
N GLY A 201 15.48 -7.47 17.02
CA GLY A 201 16.34 -6.67 17.89
C GLY A 201 17.82 -6.65 17.48
N GLN A 202 18.33 -7.72 16.84
CA GLN A 202 19.69 -7.75 16.30
C GLN A 202 19.84 -6.85 15.07
N ILE A 203 18.81 -6.75 14.22
CA ILE A 203 18.82 -5.86 13.05
C ILE A 203 19.02 -4.40 13.49
N PHE A 204 18.31 -3.97 14.54
CA PHE A 204 18.46 -2.62 15.11
C PHE A 204 19.83 -2.35 15.74
N ARG A 205 20.67 -3.37 15.96
CA ARG A 205 22.06 -3.21 16.42
C ARG A 205 23.07 -3.17 15.28
N SER A 206 22.66 -3.44 14.04
CA SER A 206 23.56 -3.48 12.90
C SER A 206 23.98 -2.07 12.45
N PRO A 207 25.28 -1.77 12.33
CA PRO A 207 25.76 -0.49 11.80
C PRO A 207 25.43 -0.32 10.31
N VAL A 208 25.36 -1.43 9.55
CA VAL A 208 24.94 -1.42 8.15
C VAL A 208 23.48 -0.98 8.04
N PHE A 209 22.61 -1.48 8.92
CA PHE A 209 21.21 -1.07 8.98
C PHE A 209 21.08 0.44 9.21
N TRP A 210 21.77 0.99 10.21
CA TRP A 210 21.75 2.43 10.50
C TRP A 210 22.44 3.30 9.45
N SER A 211 23.29 2.74 8.61
CA SER A 211 23.86 3.47 7.47
C SER A 211 22.86 3.62 6.31
N ILE A 212 21.94 2.67 6.15
CA ILE A 212 20.99 2.62 5.01
C ILE A 212 19.63 3.23 5.38
N VAL A 213 19.15 3.00 6.60
CA VAL A 213 17.79 3.39 7.03
C VAL A 213 17.54 4.90 6.96
N PRO A 214 18.40 5.79 7.48
CA PRO A 214 18.15 7.23 7.40
C PRO A 214 18.06 7.73 5.95
N LEU A 215 18.94 7.24 5.06
CA LEU A 215 18.94 7.60 3.64
C LEU A 215 17.65 7.16 2.95
N THR A 216 17.25 5.91 3.16
CA THR A 216 16.04 5.35 2.55
C THR A 216 14.76 5.97 3.13
N ALA A 217 14.73 6.24 4.43
CA ALA A 217 13.62 6.90 5.12
C ALA A 217 13.45 8.35 4.67
N LEU A 218 14.54 9.13 4.58
CA LEU A 218 14.49 10.51 4.10
C LEU A 218 14.07 10.57 2.63
N SER A 219 14.65 9.72 1.77
CA SER A 219 14.33 9.70 0.35
C SER A 219 12.88 9.30 0.08
N ASN A 220 12.42 8.16 0.62
CA ASN A 220 11.04 7.70 0.41
C ASN A 220 10.01 8.55 1.15
N GLY A 221 10.31 8.95 2.39
CA GLY A 221 9.43 9.78 3.20
C GLY A 221 9.18 11.13 2.56
N SER A 222 10.22 11.79 2.07
CA SER A 222 10.08 13.07 1.35
C SER A 222 9.27 12.91 0.08
N PHE A 223 9.52 11.86 -0.70
CA PHE A 223 8.75 11.57 -1.91
C PHE A 223 7.27 11.34 -1.60
N LEU A 224 6.95 10.53 -0.60
CA LEU A 224 5.57 10.25 -0.19
C LEU A 224 4.86 11.49 0.36
N ALA A 225 5.54 12.31 1.15
CA ALA A 225 4.97 13.54 1.69
C ALA A 225 4.66 14.55 0.58
N ILE A 226 5.60 14.77 -0.33
CA ILE A 226 5.41 15.68 -1.47
C ILE A 226 4.30 15.15 -2.37
N HIS A 227 4.43 13.92 -2.88
CA HIS A 227 3.51 13.38 -3.87
C HIS A 227 2.11 13.06 -3.32
N GLY A 228 2.02 12.61 -2.07
CA GLY A 228 0.77 12.12 -1.48
C GLY A 228 -0.09 13.21 -0.82
N LEU A 229 0.53 14.31 -0.38
CA LEU A 229 -0.16 15.32 0.44
C LEU A 229 0.04 16.75 -0.08
N TRP A 230 1.29 17.15 -0.35
CA TRP A 230 1.60 18.57 -0.51
C TRP A 230 1.60 19.08 -1.95
N ILE A 231 1.79 18.20 -2.94
CA ILE A 231 1.92 18.62 -4.34
C ILE A 231 0.64 19.27 -4.87
N LYS A 232 -0.55 18.74 -4.54
CA LYS A 232 -1.83 19.29 -5.01
C LYS A 232 -2.12 20.68 -4.42
N PRO A 233 -2.07 20.90 -3.08
CA PRO A 233 -2.20 22.24 -2.50
C PRO A 233 -1.13 23.20 -3.01
N TRP A 234 0.12 22.75 -3.17
CA TRP A 234 1.20 23.62 -3.66
C TRP A 234 0.97 24.11 -5.10
N LEU A 235 0.50 23.22 -6.00
CA LEU A 235 0.15 23.59 -7.38
C LEU A 235 -1.01 24.60 -7.43
N ARG A 236 -2.01 24.44 -6.54
CA ARG A 236 -3.15 25.35 -6.44
C ARG A 236 -2.77 26.69 -5.81
N ASP A 237 -2.12 26.67 -4.65
CA ASP A 237 -1.96 27.84 -3.78
C ASP A 237 -0.71 28.66 -4.12
N VAL A 238 0.35 28.03 -4.64
CA VAL A 238 1.61 28.71 -4.99
C VAL A 238 1.73 28.94 -6.50
N VAL A 239 1.46 27.90 -7.30
CA VAL A 239 1.55 28.00 -8.77
C VAL A 239 0.28 28.63 -9.36
N SER A 240 -0.81 28.75 -8.58
CA SER A 240 -2.09 29.32 -9.03
C SER A 240 -2.70 28.58 -10.22
N LEU A 241 -2.46 27.27 -10.32
CA LEU A 241 -3.05 26.43 -11.37
C LEU A 241 -4.52 26.16 -11.11
N SER A 242 -5.28 25.99 -12.20
CA SER A 242 -6.68 25.54 -12.09
C SER A 242 -6.75 24.12 -11.49
N GLU A 243 -7.90 23.76 -10.89
CA GLU A 243 -8.15 22.41 -10.39
C GLU A 243 -7.94 21.33 -11.47
N GLY A 244 -8.34 21.65 -12.71
CA GLY A 244 -8.19 20.77 -13.87
C GLY A 244 -6.72 20.55 -14.23
N ASP A 245 -5.93 21.61 -14.33
CA ASP A 245 -4.50 21.54 -14.69
C ASP A 245 -3.68 20.82 -13.62
N SER A 246 -3.98 21.09 -12.34
CA SER A 246 -3.35 20.41 -11.21
C SER A 246 -3.59 18.90 -11.26
N THR A 247 -4.82 18.49 -11.58
CA THR A 247 -5.19 17.08 -11.70
C THR A 247 -4.50 16.41 -12.89
N GLN A 248 -4.40 17.10 -14.04
CA GLN A 248 -3.67 16.59 -15.21
C GLN A 248 -2.18 16.41 -14.93
N LEU A 249 -1.54 17.34 -14.22
CA LEU A 249 -0.13 17.23 -13.88
C LEU A 249 0.13 16.04 -12.93
N LEU A 250 -0.72 15.85 -11.92
CA LEU A 250 -0.64 14.70 -11.01
C LEU A 250 -0.82 13.37 -11.74
N PHE A 251 -1.73 13.33 -12.71
CA PHE A 251 -1.93 12.19 -13.59
C PHE A 251 -0.65 11.89 -14.40
N ALA A 252 -0.04 12.91 -15.01
CA ALA A 252 1.21 12.78 -15.76
C ALA A 252 2.38 12.31 -14.88
N MET A 253 2.50 12.83 -13.65
CA MET A 253 3.50 12.39 -12.68
C MET A 253 3.30 10.92 -12.30
N THR A 254 2.05 10.50 -12.07
CA THR A 254 1.70 9.10 -11.76
C THR A 254 2.05 8.17 -12.92
N LEU A 255 1.80 8.59 -14.16
CA LEU A 255 2.22 7.86 -15.36
C LEU A 255 3.75 7.72 -15.45
N ALA A 256 4.49 8.79 -15.18
CA ALA A 256 5.96 8.75 -15.18
C ALA A 256 6.50 7.80 -14.11
N ILE A 257 5.88 7.75 -12.93
CA ILE A 257 6.22 6.81 -11.85
C ILE A 257 5.96 5.36 -12.30
N ILE A 258 4.81 5.08 -12.90
CA ILE A 258 4.48 3.74 -13.43
C ILE A 258 5.48 3.31 -14.51
N ALA A 259 5.82 4.21 -15.43
CA ALA A 259 6.84 3.97 -16.45
C ALA A 259 8.23 3.70 -15.83
N GLY A 260 8.56 4.42 -14.75
CA GLY A 260 9.78 4.20 -13.96
C GLY A 260 9.82 2.80 -13.33
N TYR A 261 8.72 2.35 -12.71
CA TYR A 261 8.65 1.00 -12.13
C TYR A 261 8.80 -0.10 -13.18
N PHE A 262 8.20 0.05 -14.36
CA PHE A 262 8.39 -0.86 -15.49
C PHE A 262 9.85 -0.88 -15.97
N SER A 263 10.44 0.30 -16.12
CA SER A 263 11.81 0.45 -16.63
C SER A 263 12.83 -0.18 -15.68
N LEU A 264 12.66 -0.01 -14.37
CA LEU A 264 13.58 -0.54 -13.36
C LEU A 264 13.62 -2.07 -13.35
N GLY A 265 12.48 -2.73 -13.58
CA GLY A 265 12.39 -4.18 -13.73
C GLY A 265 13.14 -4.69 -14.98
N ILE A 266 12.90 -4.06 -16.13
CA ILE A 266 13.57 -4.41 -17.40
C ILE A 266 15.08 -4.15 -17.31
N PHE A 267 15.47 -3.02 -16.73
CA PHE A 267 16.87 -2.63 -16.63
C PHE A 267 17.62 -3.56 -15.68
N SER A 268 17.04 -3.90 -14.53
CA SER A 268 17.64 -4.84 -13.57
C SER A 268 17.81 -6.24 -14.18
N GLU A 269 16.83 -6.73 -14.93
CA GLU A 269 16.90 -8.02 -15.61
C GLU A 269 17.95 -8.03 -16.73
N ARG A 270 17.99 -6.98 -17.56
CA ARG A 270 19.02 -6.83 -18.60
C ARG A 270 20.42 -6.67 -18.04
N LEU A 271 20.60 -5.93 -16.94
CA LEU A 271 21.91 -5.76 -16.32
C LEU A 271 22.44 -7.09 -15.78
N SER A 272 21.56 -7.91 -15.17
CA SER A 272 21.93 -9.24 -14.69
C SER A 272 22.32 -10.17 -15.84
N GLN A 273 21.60 -10.12 -16.96
CA GLN A 273 21.90 -10.93 -18.15
C GLN A 273 23.17 -10.49 -18.90
N LEU A 274 23.45 -9.19 -18.96
CA LEU A 274 24.59 -8.64 -19.73
C LEU A 274 25.91 -8.63 -18.95
N PHE A 275 25.86 -8.48 -17.62
CA PHE A 275 27.07 -8.28 -16.80
C PHE A 275 27.32 -9.38 -15.76
N ASP A 276 26.53 -10.48 -15.75
CA ASP A 276 26.54 -11.54 -14.73
C ASP A 276 26.51 -11.00 -13.29
N ILE A 277 25.92 -9.81 -13.10
CA ILE A 277 25.75 -9.21 -11.78
C ILE A 277 24.66 -9.99 -11.08
N ARG A 278 25.09 -10.89 -10.18
CA ARG A 278 24.18 -11.62 -9.31
C ARG A 278 23.56 -10.64 -8.31
N PRO A 279 22.24 -10.71 -8.07
CA PRO A 279 21.62 -9.97 -6.99
C PRO A 279 22.36 -10.29 -5.69
N ILE A 280 22.81 -9.25 -4.97
CA ILE A 280 23.36 -9.45 -3.63
C ILE A 280 22.20 -9.90 -2.75
N THR A 281 22.20 -11.17 -2.37
CA THR A 281 21.24 -11.72 -1.41
C THR A 281 21.57 -11.14 -0.03
N VAL A 282 21.00 -9.99 0.31
CA VAL A 282 21.08 -9.39 1.65
C VAL A 282 20.12 -10.16 2.56
N GLY A 283 20.43 -11.42 2.85
CA GLY A 283 19.51 -12.30 3.55
C GLY A 283 20.01 -13.75 3.65
N VAL A 284 21.29 -13.96 3.91
CA VAL A 284 21.81 -15.23 4.42
C VAL A 284 22.80 -14.91 5.55
N PHE A 285 22.27 -14.46 6.68
CA PHE A 285 22.92 -14.69 7.96
C PHE A 285 21.86 -15.30 8.87
N GLY A 286 21.77 -16.63 8.75
CA GLY A 286 21.02 -17.56 9.57
C GLY A 286 21.60 -18.93 9.30
#